data_AF-A0AAU0KML8-F1
#
_entry.id   AF-A0AAU0KML8-F1
#
_cell.length_a   1.000
_cell.length_b   1.000
_cell.length_c   1.000
_cell.angle_alpha   90.00
_cell.angle_beta   90.00
_cell.angle_gamma   90.00
#
_symmetry.space_group_name_H-M   'P 1'
#
loop_
_entity.id
_entity.type
_entity.pdbx_description
1 polymer ?
#
loop_
_entity_poly.entity_id
_entity_poly.type
_entity_poly.pdbx_seq_one_letter_code
_entity_poly.pdbx_strand_id
1 'polypeptide(L)'
;MLKNRSALTRLSILVLLTGLSMATTMSSASRNGDDEETDHYDVGDNRGNGMNIQLGPRPYFLVNDMRSGALKSKLKHCGNGPFYKTDFSIAHRGAALQFPEHTKESYVAAARMGAGIVE
;
A
#
# COMPACT_ATOMS: atom_id res chain seq x y z
N MET A 1 -46.39 8.09 19.20
CA MET A 1 -46.13 7.17 18.07
C MET A 1 -44.82 7.53 17.33
N LEU A 2 -43.61 7.22 17.84
CA LEU A 2 -42.37 7.51 17.09
C LEU A 2 -41.17 6.56 17.35
N LYS A 3 -41.37 5.37 17.91
CA LYS A 3 -40.25 4.48 18.33
C LYS A 3 -39.84 3.38 17.32
N ASN A 4 -40.60 3.16 16.23
CA ASN A 4 -40.39 2.01 15.32
C ASN A 4 -39.63 2.31 14.01
N ARG A 5 -39.37 3.57 13.66
CA ARG A 5 -38.74 3.92 12.37
C ARG A 5 -37.24 3.64 12.33
N SER A 6 -36.55 3.63 13.49
CA SER A 6 -35.10 3.43 13.58
C SER A 6 -34.68 1.96 13.57
N ALA A 7 -35.56 1.04 13.97
CA ALA A 7 -35.29 -0.40 13.94
C ALA A 7 -35.38 -0.96 12.52
N LEU A 8 -36.38 -0.50 11.75
CA LEU A 8 -36.59 -0.91 10.36
C LEU A 8 -35.43 -0.46 9.45
N THR A 9 -34.90 0.75 9.63
CA THR A 9 -33.74 1.23 8.85
C THR A 9 -32.47 0.46 9.18
N ARG A 10 -32.25 0.09 10.44
CA ARG A 10 -31.09 -0.73 10.85
C ARG A 10 -31.16 -2.16 10.32
N LEU A 11 -32.36 -2.76 10.29
CA LEU A 11 -32.56 -4.10 9.74
C LEU A 11 -32.29 -4.14 8.24
N SER A 12 -32.76 -3.14 7.48
CA SER A 12 -32.52 -3.04 6.04
C SER A 12 -31.04 -2.87 5.69
N ILE A 13 -30.28 -2.09 6.48
CA ILE A 13 -28.84 -1.92 6.28
C ILE A 13 -28.09 -3.24 6.54
N LEU A 14 -28.47 -3.99 7.57
CA LEU A 14 -27.81 -5.25 7.91
C LEU A 14 -28.00 -6.32 6.81
N VAL A 15 -29.21 -6.40 6.23
CA VAL A 15 -29.53 -7.37 5.15
C VAL A 15 -28.78 -7.05 3.85
N LEU A 16 -28.57 -5.77 3.53
CA LEU A 16 -27.81 -5.35 2.34
C LEU A 16 -26.30 -5.65 2.45
N LEU A 17 -25.72 -5.57 3.65
CA LEU A 17 -24.29 -5.86 3.86
C LEU A 17 -23.95 -7.35 3.82
N THR A 18 -24.86 -8.24 4.22
CA THR A 18 -24.61 -9.69 4.23
C THR A 18 -24.81 -10.36 2.87
N GLY A 19 -25.57 -9.74 1.96
CA GLY A 19 -25.91 -10.33 0.65
C GLY A 19 -24.78 -10.31 -0.39
N LEU A 20 -23.70 -9.55 -0.18
CA LEU A 20 -22.67 -9.31 -1.20
C LEU A 20 -21.46 -10.28 -1.14
N SER A 21 -21.43 -11.26 -0.22
CA SER A 21 -20.25 -12.13 0.00
C SER A 21 -20.30 -13.55 -0.62
N MET A 22 -21.36 -13.93 -1.35
CA MET A 22 -21.49 -15.30 -1.89
C MET A 22 -21.46 -15.35 -3.42
N ALA A 23 -20.36 -14.89 -4.03
CA ALA A 23 -19.92 -15.24 -5.39
C ALA A 23 -18.53 -14.61 -5.55
N THR A 24 -17.41 -15.34 -5.51
CA THR A 24 -16.95 -16.24 -6.56
C THR A 24 -15.77 -17.08 -6.06
N THR A 25 -15.88 -18.41 -6.08
CA THR A 25 -14.72 -19.31 -6.04
C THR A 25 -14.81 -20.23 -7.25
N MET A 26 -14.04 -19.93 -8.30
CA MET A 26 -13.77 -20.89 -9.38
C MET A 26 -12.25 -20.98 -9.54
N SER A 27 -11.69 -22.12 -9.15
CA SER A 27 -10.31 -22.52 -9.43
C SER A 27 -10.29 -23.37 -10.69
N SER A 28 -9.36 -23.09 -11.60
CA SER A 28 -8.98 -23.97 -12.70
C SER A 28 -7.45 -24.00 -12.81
N ALA A 29 -6.88 -25.20 -12.84
CA ALA A 29 -5.44 -25.47 -12.94
C ALA A 29 -5.10 -26.14 -14.28
N SER A 30 -4.00 -25.76 -14.94
CA SER A 30 -3.13 -26.70 -15.67
C SER A 30 -1.88 -26.11 -16.33
N ARG A 31 -0.78 -26.84 -16.07
CA ARG A 31 0.37 -27.26 -16.92
C ARG A 31 1.62 -26.38 -17.08
N ASN A 32 2.74 -27.07 -16.81
CA ASN A 32 4.15 -26.71 -16.88
C ASN A 32 4.62 -26.39 -18.30
N GLY A 33 5.58 -25.47 -18.38
CA GLY A 33 6.45 -25.26 -19.53
C GLY A 33 7.83 -24.88 -19.00
N ASP A 34 8.84 -25.53 -19.54
CA ASP A 34 10.22 -25.58 -19.07
C ASP A 34 11.08 -24.48 -19.77
N ASP A 35 12.00 -23.90 -18.99
CA ASP A 35 13.35 -23.40 -19.29
C ASP A 35 13.63 -22.47 -20.49
N GLU A 36 14.02 -21.21 -20.22
CA GLU A 36 15.21 -20.57 -20.81
C GLU A 36 15.64 -19.33 -20.00
N GLU A 37 16.74 -19.44 -19.26
CA GLU A 37 17.37 -18.37 -18.48
C GLU A 37 18.29 -17.55 -19.38
N THR A 38 17.85 -16.35 -19.76
CA THR A 38 18.69 -15.34 -20.42
C THR A 38 18.81 -14.15 -19.48
N ASP A 39 19.95 -14.05 -18.79
CA ASP A 39 20.28 -12.92 -17.91
C ASP A 39 20.61 -11.67 -18.73
N HIS A 40 19.56 -10.93 -19.09
CA HIS A 40 19.65 -9.59 -19.66
C HIS A 40 19.55 -8.57 -18.51
N TYR A 41 20.64 -7.86 -18.20
CA TYR A 41 20.60 -6.69 -17.30
C TYR A 41 19.92 -5.53 -18.02
N ASP A 42 18.59 -5.55 -18.02
CA ASP A 42 17.76 -4.44 -18.48
C ASP A 42 17.86 -3.28 -17.48
N VAL A 43 18.67 -2.26 -17.81
CA VAL A 43 18.57 -0.93 -17.19
C VAL A 43 17.35 -0.24 -17.78
N GLY A 44 16.18 -0.80 -17.46
CA GLY A 44 14.89 -0.35 -17.96
C GLY A 44 14.27 0.68 -17.05
N ASP A 45 14.18 1.92 -17.53
CA ASP A 45 13.36 3.02 -17.02
C ASP A 45 11.91 2.54 -16.78
N ASN A 46 11.65 2.07 -15.55
CA ASN A 46 10.43 1.37 -15.18
C ASN A 46 9.33 2.34 -14.75
N ARG A 47 8.98 3.28 -15.63
CA ARG A 47 7.82 4.19 -15.47
C ARG A 47 6.47 3.48 -15.63
N GLY A 48 6.44 2.15 -15.79
CA GLY A 48 5.26 1.41 -16.25
C GLY A 48 4.82 0.20 -15.41
N ASN A 49 5.53 -0.21 -14.35
CA ASN A 49 5.05 -1.30 -13.51
C ASN A 49 4.17 -0.74 -12.39
N GLY A 50 2.87 -1.06 -12.42
CA GLY A 50 1.80 -0.55 -11.56
C GLY A 50 1.89 -0.95 -10.09
N MET A 51 3.06 -0.82 -9.47
CA MET A 51 3.23 -0.95 -8.03
C MET A 51 2.57 0.25 -7.36
N ASN A 52 1.49 -0.02 -6.64
CA ASN A 52 0.89 0.97 -5.76
C ASN A 52 1.88 1.29 -4.62
N ILE A 53 2.48 2.49 -4.68
CA ILE A 53 3.46 2.94 -3.70
C ILE A 53 2.75 3.45 -2.45
N GLN A 54 3.02 2.78 -1.34
CA GLN A 54 2.49 3.13 -0.04
C GLN A 54 3.64 3.63 0.83
N LEU A 55 3.71 4.94 1.14
CA LEU A 55 4.80 5.58 1.91
C LEU A 55 5.08 4.98 3.31
N GLY A 56 4.27 4.02 3.74
CA GLY A 56 4.40 3.35 5.01
C GLY A 56 4.05 4.25 6.20
N PRO A 57 4.30 3.76 7.42
CA PRO A 57 3.75 4.36 8.63
C PRO A 57 4.41 5.68 9.05
N ARG A 58 5.72 5.83 8.81
CA ARG A 58 6.51 6.90 9.44
C ARG A 58 6.12 8.32 8.99
N PRO A 59 5.95 8.63 7.69
CA PRO A 59 5.59 9.99 7.28
C PRO A 59 4.26 10.47 7.90
N TYR A 60 3.24 9.60 7.92
CA TYR A 60 1.96 9.92 8.53
C TYR A 60 2.04 10.06 10.05
N PHE A 61 2.80 9.18 10.71
CA PHE A 61 3.06 9.26 12.15
C PHE A 61 3.65 10.63 12.52
N LEU A 62 4.70 11.05 11.82
CA LEU A 62 5.37 12.33 12.06
C LEU A 62 4.42 13.51 11.83
N VAL A 63 3.70 13.54 10.69
CA VAL A 63 2.76 14.63 10.39
C VAL A 63 1.64 14.70 11.42
N ASN A 64 1.17 13.56 11.94
CA ASN A 64 0.13 13.51 12.96
C ASN A 64 0.63 14.02 14.32
N ASP A 65 1.88 13.76 14.68
CA ASP A 65 2.50 14.19 15.94
C ASP A 65 2.91 15.68 15.97
N MET A 66 3.01 16.34 14.80
CA MET A 66 3.30 17.78 14.73
C MET A 66 2.29 18.64 15.51
N ARG A 67 2.75 19.76 16.07
CA ARG A 67 1.86 20.82 16.57
C ARG A 67 0.97 21.38 15.45
N SER A 68 -0.23 21.83 15.79
CA SER A 68 -1.13 22.50 14.84
C SER A 68 -0.46 23.74 14.24
N GLY A 69 -0.58 23.91 12.93
CA GLY A 69 -0.04 25.05 12.20
C GLY A 69 -0.12 24.88 10.69
N ALA A 70 0.22 25.92 9.94
CA ALA A 70 0.15 25.94 8.47
C ALA A 70 0.94 24.79 7.83
N LEU A 71 2.10 24.44 8.38
CA LEU A 71 2.93 23.34 7.87
C LEU A 71 2.25 21.97 8.05
N LYS A 72 1.68 21.68 9.23
CA LYS A 72 0.93 20.43 9.46
C LYS A 72 -0.22 20.30 8.46
N SER A 73 -0.97 21.39 8.26
CA SER A 73 -2.05 21.42 7.26
C SER A 73 -1.51 21.14 5.87
N LYS A 74 -0.44 21.83 5.44
CA LYS A 74 0.16 21.63 4.11
C LYS A 74 0.60 20.18 3.87
N LEU A 75 1.31 19.57 4.83
CA LEU A 75 1.79 18.20 4.70
C LEU A 75 0.65 17.17 4.69
N LYS A 76 -0.42 17.39 5.45
CA LYS A 76 -1.61 16.51 5.41
C LYS A 76 -2.26 16.46 4.02
N HIS A 77 -2.23 17.55 3.25
CA HIS A 77 -2.78 17.56 1.89
C HIS A 77 -1.99 16.64 0.94
N CYS A 78 -0.74 16.32 1.25
CA CYS A 78 0.08 15.43 0.43
C CYS A 78 -0.23 13.93 0.63
N GLY A 79 -1.13 13.55 1.55
CA GLY A 79 -1.30 12.14 1.94
C GLY A 79 -1.67 11.17 0.81
N ASN A 80 -2.45 11.61 -0.18
CA ASN A 80 -2.80 10.79 -1.34
C ASN A 80 -2.09 11.29 -2.61
N GLY A 81 -0.87 11.81 -2.46
CA GLY A 81 -0.07 12.29 -3.57
C GLY A 81 0.25 11.17 -4.57
N PRO A 82 0.60 11.53 -5.82
CA PRO A 82 0.96 10.56 -6.86
C PRO A 82 2.38 10.01 -6.61
N PHE A 83 2.55 9.20 -5.56
CA PHE A 83 3.85 8.63 -5.20
C PHE A 83 4.24 7.52 -6.19
N TYR A 84 5.53 7.48 -6.54
CA TYR A 84 6.10 6.51 -7.46
C TYR A 84 7.53 6.16 -7.04
N LYS A 85 8.02 5.01 -7.49
CA LYS A 85 9.38 4.55 -7.25
C LYS A 85 10.38 5.47 -7.95
N THR A 86 11.47 5.85 -7.29
CA THR A 86 12.55 6.64 -7.90
C THR A 86 13.90 6.25 -7.33
N ASP A 87 14.92 6.12 -8.18
CA ASP A 87 16.31 5.82 -7.79
C ASP A 87 16.97 6.94 -6.99
N PHE A 88 16.36 8.13 -6.99
CA PHE A 88 16.73 9.20 -6.06
C PHE A 88 16.45 8.84 -4.59
N SER A 89 15.46 7.97 -4.34
CA SER A 89 15.12 7.52 -2.99
C SER A 89 15.87 6.23 -2.67
N ILE A 90 16.82 6.34 -1.74
CA ILE A 90 17.67 5.25 -1.28
C ILE A 90 17.25 4.84 0.13
N ALA A 91 16.93 3.56 0.32
CA ALA A 91 16.62 3.00 1.62
C ALA A 91 17.85 2.33 2.23
N HIS A 92 18.59 3.09 3.04
CA HIS A 92 19.77 2.61 3.79
C HIS A 92 19.32 1.66 4.91
N ARG A 93 19.80 0.42 4.86
CA ARG A 93 19.42 -0.70 5.74
C ARG A 93 17.93 -1.06 5.67
N GLY A 94 17.31 -0.79 4.53
CA GLY A 94 15.86 -0.88 4.31
C GLY A 94 15.05 0.22 4.99
N ALA A 95 13.92 -0.15 5.59
CA ALA A 95 12.97 0.71 6.29
C ALA A 95 13.26 0.87 7.80
N ALA A 96 14.53 1.04 8.16
CA ALA A 96 15.10 0.85 9.51
C ALA A 96 14.41 1.60 10.68
N LEU A 97 13.66 2.67 10.40
CA LEU A 97 13.02 3.47 11.46
C LEU A 97 11.68 2.90 11.92
N GLN A 98 11.09 1.96 11.19
CA GLN A 98 9.86 1.28 11.60
C GLN A 98 9.88 -0.24 11.39
N PHE A 99 10.92 -0.75 10.78
CA PHE A 99 11.17 -2.17 10.56
C PHE A 99 12.60 -2.48 11.01
N PRO A 100 12.88 -3.69 11.52
CA PRO A 100 14.24 -4.07 11.93
C PRO A 100 15.24 -3.91 10.79
N GLU A 101 16.30 -3.14 10.98
CA GLU A 101 17.32 -2.92 9.95
C GLU A 101 17.98 -4.23 9.47
N HIS A 102 18.47 -4.24 8.23
CA HIS A 102 19.14 -5.41 7.62
C HIS A 102 18.31 -6.71 7.63
N THR A 103 16.98 -6.59 7.59
CA THR A 103 16.09 -7.75 7.47
C THR A 103 15.37 -7.75 6.13
N LYS A 104 14.99 -8.96 5.68
CA LYS A 104 14.19 -9.15 4.46
C LYS A 104 12.91 -8.32 4.51
N GLU A 105 12.25 -8.27 5.66
CA GLU A 105 11.01 -7.54 5.88
C GLU A 105 11.22 -6.03 5.69
N SER A 106 12.33 -5.51 6.22
CA SER A 106 12.69 -4.10 6.09
C SER A 106 13.02 -3.72 4.64
N TYR A 107 13.73 -4.58 3.90
CA TYR A 107 14.02 -4.39 2.48
C TYR A 107 12.76 -4.43 1.61
N VAL A 108 11.87 -5.39 1.86
CA VAL A 108 10.57 -5.47 1.17
C VAL A 108 9.70 -4.25 1.48
N ALA A 109 9.68 -3.79 2.73
CA ALA A 109 8.96 -2.59 3.10
C ALA A 109 9.51 -1.36 2.37
N ALA A 110 10.82 -1.17 2.32
CA ALA A 110 11.47 -0.08 1.60
C ALA A 110 11.09 -0.04 0.11
N ALA A 111 11.15 -1.18 -0.58
CA ALA A 111 10.77 -1.26 -1.99
C ALA A 111 9.29 -0.91 -2.21
N ARG A 112 8.39 -1.37 -1.33
CA ARG A 112 6.95 -1.03 -1.37
C ARG A 112 6.67 0.45 -1.04
N MET A 113 7.53 1.09 -0.27
CA MET A 113 7.45 2.51 0.07
C MET A 113 8.00 3.44 -1.01
N GLY A 114 8.50 2.91 -2.13
CA GLY A 114 8.92 3.70 -3.29
C GLY A 114 10.42 3.95 -3.38
N ALA A 115 11.24 3.27 -2.56
CA ALA A 115 12.69 3.32 -2.72
C ALA A 115 13.10 2.71 -4.08
N GLY A 116 13.85 3.47 -4.86
CA GLY A 116 14.42 2.98 -6.11
C GLY A 116 15.58 2.03 -5.86
N ILE A 117 16.41 2.38 -4.88
CA ILE A 117 17.57 1.60 -4.44
C ILE A 117 17.38 1.22 -2.97
N VAL A 118 17.68 -0.04 -2.64
CA VAL A 118 17.68 -0.56 -1.27
C VAL A 118 19.09 -1.06 -0.99
N GLU A 119 19.66 -0.60 0.13
CA GLU A 119 20.97 -1.00 0.64
C GLU A 119 20.78 -1.75 1.97
#